data_AF-U7NN12-F1
#
_entry.id   AF-U7NN12-F1
#
_cell.length_a   1.000
_cell.length_b   1.000
_cell.length_c   1.000
_cell.angle_alpha   90.00
_cell.angle_beta   90.00
_cell.angle_gamma   90.00
#
_symmetry.space_group_name_H-M   'P 1'
#
loop_
_entity.id
_entity.type
_entity.pdbx_description
1 polymer ?
#
loop_
_entity_poly.entity_id
_entity_poly.type
_entity_poly.pdbx_seq_one_letter_code
_entity_poly.pdbx_strand_id
1 'polypeptide(L)'
;MTKNVVEVDFGGLERLKAAAASAGESEMDKLVKTVIAELRSVAPYDVFEDVFARHVWDEFCWCQQEGSFMDNMESVIRSKITGVLDKLDDRTLVCLTACSRDELGEIDQDGELGVGAICIDDINLAAYQRIQEAAQGPDISIIGPHRADELGFHLVTDGVVFSELSEAELSAVLAEHFEDIIDPASDLSGVANALAEGFLEQIEAESESFGLSALLGRFQSDVKTLLAEKDVLPDLKGTQAALLAALDSPV
;
A
#
# COMPACT_ATOMS: atom_id res chain seq x y z
N MET A 1 6.97 33.00 41.69
CA MET A 1 6.90 32.62 40.26
C MET A 1 6.08 33.68 39.54
N THR A 2 6.72 34.55 38.78
CA THR A 2 6.04 35.49 37.87
C THR A 2 5.48 34.68 36.70
N LYS A 3 4.15 34.63 36.54
CA LYS A 3 3.55 34.17 35.29
C LYS A 3 4.05 35.11 34.19
N ASN A 4 4.80 34.58 33.24
CA ASN A 4 5.07 35.28 31.99
C ASN A 4 3.75 35.34 31.22
N VAL A 5 3.04 36.45 31.36
CA VAL A 5 1.80 36.72 30.62
C VAL A 5 2.19 37.58 29.42
N VAL A 6 1.95 37.06 28.22
CA VAL A 6 2.04 37.83 26.98
C VAL A 6 0.61 38.24 26.63
N GLU A 7 0.32 39.53 26.66
CA GLU A 7 -0.96 40.06 26.19
C GLU A 7 -0.92 40.15 24.66
N VAL A 8 -1.83 39.44 24.00
CA VAL A 8 -2.01 39.46 22.55
C VAL A 8 -3.44 39.90 22.27
N ASP A 9 -3.62 40.79 21.29
CA ASP A 9 -4.96 41.15 20.84
C ASP A 9 -5.65 39.95 20.18
N PHE A 10 -6.98 39.94 20.14
CA PHE A 10 -7.74 38.83 19.56
C PHE A 10 -7.28 38.48 18.14
N GLY A 11 -7.06 39.50 17.30
CA GLY A 11 -6.57 39.29 15.93
C GLY A 11 -5.16 38.70 15.87
N GLY A 12 -4.27 39.04 16.81
CA GLY A 12 -2.93 38.45 16.92
C GLY A 12 -2.97 37.01 17.41
N LEU A 13 -3.88 36.69 18.32
CA LEU A 13 -4.09 35.35 18.83
C LEU A 13 -4.56 34.40 17.72
N GLU A 14 -5.55 34.84 16.93
CA GLU A 14 -6.07 34.05 15.80
C GLU A 14 -5.01 33.84 14.71
N ARG A 15 -4.19 34.86 14.40
CA ARG A 15 -3.05 34.69 13.47
C ARG A 15 -2.01 33.70 14.00
N LEU A 16 -1.76 33.69 15.31
CA LEU A 16 -0.81 32.77 15.93
C LEU A 16 -1.33 31.33 15.89
N LYS A 17 -2.62 31.11 16.20
CA LYS A 17 -3.27 29.80 16.08
C LYS A 17 -3.20 29.27 14.65
N ALA A 18 -3.58 30.09 13.67
CA ALA A 18 -3.53 29.70 12.26
C ALA A 18 -2.11 29.38 11.79
N ALA A 19 -1.11 30.16 12.21
CA ALA A 19 0.28 29.89 11.89
C ALA A 19 0.80 28.59 12.53
N ALA A 20 0.39 28.31 13.78
CA ALA A 20 0.74 27.06 14.47
C ALA A 20 0.06 25.84 13.82
N ALA A 21 -1.21 25.95 13.43
CA ALA A 21 -1.94 24.91 12.73
C ALA A 21 -1.30 24.61 11.36
N SER A 22 -1.01 25.64 10.56
CA SER A 22 -0.33 25.48 9.28
C SER A 22 1.08 24.87 9.41
N ALA A 23 1.83 25.22 10.47
CA ALA A 23 3.11 24.56 10.74
C ALA A 23 2.92 23.09 11.17
N GLY A 24 1.85 22.80 11.91
CA GLY A 24 1.49 21.46 12.33
C GLY A 24 1.05 20.55 11.19
N GLU A 25 0.47 21.08 10.11
CA GLU A 25 0.00 20.31 8.95
C GLU A 25 1.12 19.48 8.31
N SER A 26 2.28 20.09 8.05
CA SER A 26 3.43 19.37 7.50
C SER A 26 3.99 18.32 8.47
N GLU A 27 3.94 18.58 9.78
CA GLU A 27 4.37 17.62 10.79
C GLU A 27 3.35 16.49 10.96
N MET A 28 2.06 16.76 10.77
CA MET A 28 1.00 15.78 10.76
C MET A 28 1.16 14.82 9.58
N ASP A 29 1.45 15.35 8.38
CA ASP A 29 1.75 14.51 7.20
C ASP A 29 2.95 13.60 7.44
N LYS A 30 4.01 14.13 8.08
CA LYS A 30 5.19 13.33 8.43
C LYS A 30 4.87 12.26 9.47
N LEU A 31 4.07 12.60 10.47
CA LEU A 31 3.61 11.66 11.49
C LEU A 31 2.84 10.51 10.84
N VAL A 32 1.84 10.82 10.02
CA VAL A 32 1.02 9.82 9.29
C VAL A 32 1.91 8.93 8.41
N LYS A 33 2.80 9.53 7.60
CA LYS A 33 3.73 8.77 6.73
C LYS A 33 4.67 7.88 7.53
N THR A 34 5.17 8.37 8.67
CA THR A 34 6.05 7.59 9.55
C THR A 34 5.32 6.40 10.14
N VAL A 35 4.09 6.60 10.64
CA VAL A 35 3.28 5.52 11.21
C VAL A 35 2.94 4.47 10.15
N ILE A 36 2.53 4.89 8.95
CA ILE A 36 2.27 3.96 7.84
C ILE A 36 3.53 3.17 7.47
N ALA A 37 4.69 3.82 7.39
CA ALA A 37 5.96 3.13 7.17
C ALA A 37 6.29 2.13 8.29
N GLU A 38 6.01 2.47 9.56
CA GLU A 38 6.16 1.53 10.67
C GLU A 38 5.20 0.34 10.53
N LEU A 39 3.95 0.54 10.10
CA LEU A 39 2.99 -0.54 9.85
C LEU A 39 3.44 -1.44 8.70
N ARG A 40 3.99 -0.87 7.62
CA ARG A 40 4.56 -1.63 6.49
C ARG A 40 5.79 -2.45 6.88
N SER A 41 6.47 -2.10 7.97
CA SER A 41 7.65 -2.83 8.47
C SER A 41 7.30 -4.02 9.38
N VAL A 42 6.03 -4.19 9.75
CA VAL A 42 5.57 -5.28 10.61
C VAL A 42 4.92 -6.34 9.74
N ALA A 43 5.37 -7.59 9.92
CA ALA A 43 4.76 -8.76 9.28
C ALA A 43 3.25 -8.81 9.58
N PRO A 44 2.43 -9.29 8.62
CA PRO A 44 0.99 -9.41 8.82
C PRO A 44 0.68 -10.31 10.02
N TYR A 45 -0.50 -10.13 10.60
CA TYR A 45 -1.03 -11.01 11.65
C TYR A 45 -1.72 -12.25 11.09
N ASP A 46 -1.85 -12.35 9.77
CA ASP A 46 -2.50 -13.44 9.04
C ASP A 46 -3.95 -13.65 9.50
N VAL A 47 -4.67 -12.54 9.70
CA VAL A 47 -6.06 -12.58 10.20
C VAL A 47 -7.05 -13.11 9.15
N PHE A 48 -6.72 -12.94 7.88
CA PHE A 48 -7.58 -13.25 6.74
C PHE A 48 -6.94 -14.38 5.92
N GLU A 49 -7.49 -15.59 6.00
CA GLU A 49 -6.91 -16.80 5.37
C GLU A 49 -6.83 -16.72 3.83
N ASP A 50 -7.69 -15.91 3.22
CA ASP A 50 -7.83 -15.75 1.77
C ASP A 50 -7.20 -14.45 1.23
N VAL A 51 -6.59 -13.64 2.10
CA VAL A 51 -5.92 -12.37 1.75
C VAL A 51 -4.41 -12.52 1.86
N PHE A 52 -3.70 -12.16 0.80
CA PHE A 52 -2.24 -12.15 0.79
C PHE A 52 -1.71 -10.79 1.26
N ALA A 53 -1.80 -10.53 2.56
CA ALA A 53 -1.25 -9.31 3.14
C ALA A 53 0.29 -9.39 3.22
N ARG A 54 1.00 -8.34 2.77
CA ARG A 54 2.48 -8.29 2.87
C ARG A 54 2.94 -7.80 4.24
N HIS A 55 2.09 -7.04 4.92
CA HIS A 55 2.37 -6.35 6.18
C HIS A 55 1.07 -5.86 6.84
N VAL A 56 1.16 -5.44 8.11
CA VAL A 56 0.00 -4.94 8.89
C VAL A 56 -0.73 -3.78 8.20
N TRP A 57 -0.05 -2.97 7.38
CA TRP A 57 -0.71 -1.91 6.61
C TRP A 57 -1.72 -2.48 5.59
N ASP A 58 -1.43 -3.62 4.95
CA ASP A 58 -2.33 -4.23 3.97
C ASP A 58 -3.57 -4.78 4.69
N GLU A 59 -3.40 -5.44 5.84
CA GLU A 59 -4.52 -5.92 6.67
C GLU A 59 -5.40 -4.76 7.16
N PHE A 60 -4.79 -3.63 7.52
CA PHE A 60 -5.55 -2.46 7.93
C PHE A 60 -6.34 -1.85 6.77
N CYS A 61 -5.74 -1.73 5.58
CA CYS A 61 -6.46 -1.29 4.38
C CYS A 61 -7.63 -2.22 4.07
N TRP A 62 -7.40 -3.53 4.14
CA TRP A 62 -8.45 -4.54 4.00
C TRP A 62 -9.60 -4.33 4.98
N CYS A 63 -9.30 -4.19 6.27
CA CYS A 63 -10.30 -3.88 7.29
C CYS A 63 -11.12 -2.62 6.98
N GLN A 64 -10.45 -1.55 6.54
CA GLN A 64 -11.08 -0.26 6.29
C GLN A 64 -11.99 -0.26 5.06
N GLN A 65 -11.65 -1.01 4.01
CA GLN A 65 -12.41 -1.02 2.76
C GLN A 65 -13.50 -2.12 2.73
N GLU A 66 -13.22 -3.31 3.25
CA GLU A 66 -14.18 -4.43 3.28
C GLU A 66 -15.11 -4.39 4.51
N GLY A 67 -14.95 -3.41 5.40
CA GLY A 67 -15.75 -3.28 6.62
C GLY A 67 -15.53 -4.41 7.64
N SER A 68 -14.43 -5.15 7.50
CA SER A 68 -14.05 -6.21 8.43
C SER A 68 -13.37 -5.62 9.65
N PHE A 69 -13.95 -5.80 10.84
CA PHE A 69 -13.44 -5.19 12.06
C PHE A 69 -12.44 -6.10 12.78
N MET A 70 -11.23 -5.59 13.01
CA MET A 70 -10.26 -6.18 13.93
C MET A 70 -10.27 -5.39 15.24
N ASP A 71 -10.78 -5.99 16.32
CA ASP A 71 -10.95 -5.36 17.65
C ASP A 71 -9.66 -4.75 18.23
N ASN A 72 -8.49 -5.19 17.77
CA ASN A 72 -7.18 -4.76 18.28
C ASN A 72 -6.45 -3.75 17.37
N MET A 73 -6.89 -3.52 16.14
CA MET A 73 -6.11 -2.77 15.15
C MET A 73 -6.02 -1.28 15.47
N GLU A 74 -7.11 -0.69 15.96
CA GLU A 74 -7.11 0.69 16.44
C GLU A 74 -6.06 0.88 17.56
N SER A 75 -6.01 -0.04 18.52
CA SER A 75 -5.04 0.01 19.62
C SER A 75 -3.59 -0.08 19.13
N VAL A 76 -3.33 -0.94 18.13
CA VAL A 76 -2.01 -1.05 17.50
C VAL A 76 -1.61 0.27 16.85
N ILE A 77 -2.48 0.87 16.04
CA ILE A 77 -2.19 2.12 15.34
C ILE A 77 -2.00 3.27 16.33
N ARG A 78 -2.88 3.39 17.33
CA ARG A 78 -2.75 4.41 18.38
C ARG A 78 -1.45 4.28 19.15
N SER A 79 -1.02 3.05 19.44
CA SER A 79 0.27 2.77 20.07
C SER A 79 1.45 3.21 19.20
N LYS A 80 1.39 2.97 17.88
CA LYS A 80 2.41 3.45 16.92
C LYS A 80 2.46 4.97 16.85
N ILE A 81 1.30 5.63 16.78
CA ILE A 81 1.22 7.09 16.82
C ILE A 81 1.91 7.61 18.09
N THR A 82 1.51 7.11 19.27
CA THR A 82 2.12 7.52 20.55
C THR A 82 3.64 7.27 20.57
N GLY A 83 4.10 6.14 20.05
CA GLY A 83 5.54 5.84 19.97
C GLY A 83 6.34 6.79 19.06
N VAL A 84 5.70 7.38 18.05
CA VAL A 84 6.31 8.46 17.24
C VAL A 84 6.25 9.79 18.00
N LEU A 85 5.13 10.11 18.64
CA LEU A 85 4.94 11.36 19.40
C LEU A 85 5.93 11.49 20.57
N ASP A 86 6.25 10.39 21.27
CA ASP A 86 7.22 10.35 22.38
C ASP A 86 8.64 10.81 21.98
N LYS A 87 8.94 10.87 20.68
CA LYS A 87 10.24 11.28 20.13
C LYS A 87 10.28 12.75 19.70
N LEU A 88 9.14 13.44 19.69
CA LEU A 88 9.02 14.82 19.20
C LEU A 88 9.29 15.84 20.32
N ASP A 89 9.75 17.03 19.93
CA ASP A 89 9.95 18.14 20.86
C ASP A 89 8.63 18.88 21.14
N ASP A 90 8.58 19.57 22.29
CA ASP A 90 7.40 20.33 22.73
C ASP A 90 6.87 21.33 21.69
N ARG A 91 7.73 21.95 20.87
CA ARG A 91 7.29 22.94 19.88
C ARG A 91 6.52 22.27 18.76
N THR A 92 7.01 21.12 18.31
CA THR A 92 6.33 20.28 17.32
C THR A 92 4.99 19.80 17.87
N LEU A 93 4.94 19.34 19.11
CA LEU A 93 3.70 18.90 19.77
C LEU A 93 2.67 20.03 19.93
N VAL A 94 3.11 21.26 20.19
CA VAL A 94 2.22 22.43 20.23
C VAL A 94 1.60 22.73 18.86
N CYS A 95 2.41 22.70 17.79
CA CYS A 95 1.92 22.92 16.43
C CYS A 95 0.96 21.80 16.00
N LEU A 96 1.29 20.54 16.30
CA LEU A 96 0.41 19.40 16.04
C LEU A 96 -0.92 19.54 16.80
N THR A 97 -0.90 19.94 18.07
CA THR A 97 -2.14 20.19 18.84
C THR A 97 -3.02 21.26 18.18
N ALA A 98 -2.42 22.34 17.70
CA ALA A 98 -3.14 23.39 16.99
C ALA A 98 -3.76 22.88 15.67
N CYS A 99 -3.00 22.11 14.90
CA CYS A 99 -3.45 21.49 13.65
C CYS A 99 -4.61 20.53 13.88
N SER A 100 -4.48 19.62 14.85
CA SER A 100 -5.51 18.62 15.14
C SER A 100 -6.84 19.22 15.56
N ARG A 101 -6.83 20.35 16.29
CA ARG A 101 -8.07 21.03 16.67
C ARG A 101 -8.73 21.78 15.52
N ASP A 102 -7.93 22.32 14.62
CA ASP A 102 -8.45 22.93 13.39
C ASP A 102 -9.18 21.86 12.55
N GLU A 103 -8.60 20.66 12.45
CA GLU A 103 -9.18 19.50 11.73
C GLU A 103 -10.42 18.92 12.41
N LEU A 104 -10.36 18.67 13.73
CA LEU A 104 -11.45 18.05 14.48
C LEU A 104 -12.63 19.01 14.71
N GLY A 105 -12.47 20.29 14.37
CA GLY A 105 -13.30 21.38 14.85
C GLY A 105 -13.05 21.67 16.33
N GLU A 106 -13.39 22.88 16.80
CA GLU A 106 -13.32 23.20 18.23
C GLU A 106 -14.18 22.19 19.01
N ILE A 107 -13.53 21.16 19.57
CA ILE A 107 -14.19 20.29 20.54
C ILE A 107 -14.41 21.19 21.75
N ASP A 108 -15.67 21.56 22.00
CA ASP A 108 -16.17 22.19 23.22
C ASP A 108 -15.85 21.26 24.43
N GLN A 109 -14.58 21.13 24.78
CA GLN A 109 -14.18 20.63 26.07
C GLN A 109 -14.18 21.83 27.01
N ASP A 110 -14.83 21.66 28.15
CA ASP A 110 -15.14 22.64 29.21
C ASP A 110 -13.93 23.38 29.84
N GLY A 111 -12.80 23.47 29.14
CA GLY A 111 -11.66 24.30 29.47
C GLY A 111 -10.87 24.60 28.21
N GLU A 112 -10.96 25.84 27.71
CA GLU A 112 -10.10 26.38 26.65
C GLU A 112 -8.63 26.08 26.99
N LEU A 113 -8.09 25.01 26.39
CA LEU A 113 -6.67 24.70 26.49
C LEU A 113 -5.92 25.84 25.81
N GLY A 114 -5.22 26.64 26.62
CA GLY A 114 -4.59 27.89 26.18
C GLY A 114 -3.64 27.69 25.00
N VAL A 115 -3.41 28.76 24.24
CA VAL A 115 -2.46 28.75 23.11
C VAL A 115 -1.07 28.36 23.62
N GLY A 116 -0.57 27.23 23.12
CA GLY A 116 0.66 26.58 23.61
C GLY A 116 0.44 25.32 24.47
N ALA A 117 -0.79 24.89 24.67
CA ALA A 117 -1.08 23.59 25.26
C ALA A 117 -0.70 22.44 24.32
N ILE A 118 -0.26 21.33 24.91
CA ILE A 118 -0.05 20.05 24.22
C ILE A 118 -1.21 19.13 24.60
N CYS A 119 -1.91 18.59 23.61
CA CYS A 119 -2.95 17.60 23.79
C CYS A 119 -2.64 16.37 22.93
N ILE A 120 -2.07 15.33 23.56
CA ILE A 120 -1.70 14.09 22.86
C ILE A 120 -2.93 13.38 22.31
N ASP A 121 -4.06 13.43 23.02
CA ASP A 121 -5.30 12.78 22.59
C ASP A 121 -5.87 13.41 21.31
N ASP A 122 -5.85 14.74 21.20
CA ASP A 122 -6.28 15.45 19.98
C ASP A 122 -5.38 15.08 18.80
N ILE A 123 -4.05 15.08 19.00
CA ILE A 123 -3.08 14.70 17.97
C ILE A 123 -3.28 13.26 17.53
N ASN A 124 -3.45 12.35 18.49
CA ASN A 124 -3.63 10.94 18.22
C ASN A 124 -4.91 10.68 17.43
N LEU A 125 -6.01 11.34 17.79
CA LEU A 125 -7.29 11.23 17.09
C LEU A 125 -7.21 11.75 15.65
N ALA A 126 -6.66 12.94 15.43
CA ALA A 126 -6.51 13.52 14.09
C ALA A 126 -5.58 12.67 13.20
N ALA A 127 -4.43 12.25 13.73
CA ALA A 127 -3.51 11.37 13.03
C ALA A 127 -4.16 10.03 12.66
N TYR A 128 -4.94 9.45 13.57
CA TYR A 128 -5.68 8.22 13.32
C TYR A 128 -6.71 8.38 12.20
N GLN A 129 -7.48 9.48 12.18
CA GLN A 129 -8.45 9.76 11.12
C GLN A 129 -7.76 9.87 9.75
N ARG A 130 -6.65 10.60 9.64
CA ARG A 130 -5.86 10.68 8.40
C ARG A 130 -5.31 9.32 7.96
N ILE A 131 -4.91 8.47 8.90
CA ILE A 131 -4.47 7.09 8.62
C ILE A 131 -5.63 6.23 8.11
N GLN A 132 -6.85 6.40 8.66
CA GLN A 132 -8.05 5.72 8.15
C GLN A 132 -8.41 6.18 6.73
N GLU A 133 -8.33 7.48 6.45
CA GLU A 133 -8.55 8.03 5.11
C GLU A 133 -7.52 7.51 4.12
N ALA A 134 -6.25 7.50 4.51
CA ALA A 134 -5.15 6.92 3.72
C ALA A 134 -5.37 5.45 3.36
N ALA A 135 -5.98 4.67 4.27
CA ALA A 135 -6.22 3.25 4.08
C ALA A 135 -7.32 2.95 3.03
N GLN A 136 -8.06 3.96 2.58
CA GLN A 136 -9.04 3.86 1.48
C GLN A 136 -8.40 4.03 0.09
N GLY A 137 -7.13 4.42 0.02
CA GLY A 137 -6.44 4.73 -1.23
C GLY A 137 -5.91 3.51 -2.01
N PRO A 138 -5.23 2.55 -1.36
CA PRO A 138 -4.70 1.36 -2.02
C PRO A 138 -5.75 0.47 -2.68
N ASP A 139 -5.42 -0.10 -3.85
CA ASP A 139 -6.26 -1.11 -4.49
C ASP A 139 -6.02 -2.49 -3.86
N ILE A 140 -6.73 -2.78 -2.78
CA ILE A 140 -6.60 -4.04 -2.05
C ILE A 140 -7.24 -5.23 -2.77
N SER A 141 -8.01 -5.02 -3.83
CA SER A 141 -8.65 -6.12 -4.57
C SER A 141 -7.61 -7.12 -5.10
N ILE A 142 -6.42 -6.58 -5.40
CA ILE A 142 -5.23 -7.30 -5.84
C ILE A 142 -4.72 -8.31 -4.80
N ILE A 143 -4.93 -8.10 -3.49
CA ILE A 143 -4.51 -9.06 -2.45
C ILE A 143 -5.63 -9.98 -1.97
N GLY A 144 -6.86 -9.77 -2.45
CA GLY A 144 -8.05 -10.45 -1.96
C GLY A 144 -8.30 -11.85 -2.54
N PRO A 145 -9.48 -12.43 -2.28
CA PRO A 145 -9.86 -13.76 -2.74
C PRO A 145 -9.95 -13.87 -4.27
N HIS A 146 -10.25 -12.76 -4.95
CA HIS A 146 -10.42 -12.66 -6.40
C HIS A 146 -9.16 -12.13 -7.11
N ARG A 147 -8.03 -12.06 -6.41
CA ARG A 147 -6.76 -11.51 -6.92
C ARG A 147 -6.30 -12.04 -8.27
N ALA A 148 -6.54 -13.32 -8.56
CA ALA A 148 -6.15 -13.93 -9.83
C ALA A 148 -6.92 -13.30 -11.01
N ASP A 149 -8.19 -12.96 -10.80
CA ASP A 149 -9.01 -12.27 -11.80
C ASP A 149 -8.59 -10.79 -11.90
N GLU A 150 -8.30 -10.15 -10.76
CA GLU A 150 -7.89 -8.74 -10.72
C GLU A 150 -6.53 -8.49 -11.39
N LEU A 151 -5.57 -9.41 -11.24
CA LEU A 151 -4.28 -9.38 -11.93
C LEU A 151 -4.45 -9.21 -13.45
N GLY A 152 -5.47 -9.84 -14.03
CA GLY A 152 -5.78 -9.76 -15.46
C GLY A 152 -5.93 -8.32 -15.96
N PHE A 153 -6.46 -7.42 -15.14
CA PHE A 153 -6.66 -6.02 -15.50
C PHE A 153 -5.37 -5.18 -15.42
N HIS A 154 -4.36 -5.66 -14.69
CA HIS A 154 -3.09 -4.96 -14.49
C HIS A 154 -1.96 -5.46 -15.41
N LEU A 155 -2.18 -6.56 -16.13
CA LEU A 155 -1.21 -7.11 -17.07
C LEU A 155 -0.92 -6.13 -18.19
N VAL A 156 0.36 -5.80 -18.36
CA VAL A 156 0.86 -5.12 -19.55
C VAL A 156 1.19 -6.21 -20.57
N THR A 157 0.41 -6.29 -21.65
CA THR A 157 0.43 -7.40 -22.62
C THR A 157 1.00 -6.99 -23.98
N ASP A 158 2.25 -6.55 -24.01
CA ASP A 158 2.91 -6.17 -25.28
C ASP A 158 3.62 -7.37 -25.96
N GLY A 159 3.95 -8.42 -25.19
CA GLY A 159 4.60 -9.63 -25.63
C GLY A 159 3.68 -10.65 -26.32
N VAL A 160 4.27 -11.44 -27.22
CA VAL A 160 3.57 -12.46 -28.02
C VAL A 160 2.97 -13.56 -27.14
N VAL A 161 3.66 -13.93 -26.06
CA VAL A 161 3.18 -14.94 -25.12
C VAL A 161 1.91 -14.46 -24.43
N PHE A 162 1.89 -13.24 -23.90
CA PHE A 162 0.71 -12.71 -23.22
C PHE A 162 -0.48 -12.49 -24.15
N SER A 163 -0.24 -12.15 -25.42
CA SER A 163 -1.32 -11.88 -26.37
C SER A 163 -2.00 -13.13 -26.92
N GLU A 164 -1.27 -14.25 -27.01
CA GLU A 164 -1.73 -15.47 -27.70
C GLU A 164 -2.01 -16.64 -26.73
N LEU A 165 -1.48 -16.59 -25.50
CA LEU A 165 -1.80 -17.59 -24.48
C LEU A 165 -3.29 -17.51 -24.12
N SER A 166 -3.95 -18.66 -23.96
CA SER A 166 -5.35 -18.68 -23.59
C SER A 166 -5.58 -18.03 -22.21
N GLU A 167 -6.69 -17.31 -22.04
CA GLU A 167 -7.05 -16.66 -20.77
C GLU A 167 -7.07 -17.63 -19.59
N ALA A 168 -7.51 -18.88 -19.83
CA ALA A 168 -7.54 -19.93 -18.82
C ALA A 168 -6.14 -20.38 -18.37
N GLU A 169 -5.20 -20.54 -19.30
CA GLU A 169 -3.82 -20.93 -18.97
C GLU A 169 -3.06 -19.78 -18.32
N LEU A 170 -3.25 -18.56 -18.84
CA LEU A 170 -2.68 -17.35 -18.25
C LEU A 170 -3.14 -17.18 -16.80
N SER A 171 -4.45 -17.24 -16.55
CA SER A 171 -5.03 -17.13 -15.21
C SER A 171 -4.52 -18.24 -14.28
N ALA A 172 -4.41 -19.48 -14.77
CA ALA A 172 -3.91 -20.60 -13.98
C ALA A 172 -2.45 -20.39 -13.53
N VAL A 173 -1.56 -19.98 -14.45
CA VAL A 173 -0.15 -19.71 -14.11
C VAL A 173 -0.01 -18.53 -13.16
N LEU A 174 -0.77 -17.45 -13.39
CA LEU A 174 -0.74 -16.27 -12.53
C LEU A 174 -1.28 -16.56 -11.13
N ALA A 175 -2.32 -17.40 -11.01
CA ALA A 175 -2.86 -17.83 -9.73
C ALA A 175 -1.86 -18.68 -8.92
N GLU A 176 -1.11 -19.56 -9.59
CA GLU A 176 -0.07 -20.38 -8.96
C GLU A 176 1.12 -19.55 -8.46
N HIS A 177 1.45 -18.47 -9.17
CA HIS A 177 2.61 -17.63 -8.90
C HIS A 177 2.27 -16.24 -8.34
N PHE A 178 1.06 -16.04 -7.82
CA PHE A 178 0.60 -14.74 -7.36
C PHE A 178 1.56 -14.10 -6.33
N GLU A 179 2.03 -14.91 -5.38
CA GLU A 179 2.91 -14.45 -4.30
C GLU A 179 4.23 -13.89 -4.85
N ASP A 180 4.77 -14.52 -5.91
CA ASP A 180 5.97 -14.05 -6.59
C ASP A 180 5.73 -12.72 -7.31
N ILE A 181 4.54 -12.53 -7.88
CA ILE A 181 4.20 -11.32 -8.64
C ILE A 181 4.09 -10.11 -7.73
N ILE A 182 3.52 -10.27 -6.53
CA ILE A 182 3.26 -9.17 -5.60
C ILE A 182 4.40 -8.94 -4.59
N ASP A 183 5.30 -9.89 -4.41
CA ASP A 183 6.50 -9.71 -3.58
C ASP A 183 7.54 -8.86 -4.35
N PRO A 184 7.87 -7.64 -3.88
CA PRO A 184 8.87 -6.79 -4.53
C PRO A 184 10.27 -7.40 -4.56
N ALA A 185 10.56 -8.41 -3.73
CA ALA A 185 11.84 -9.08 -3.66
C ALA A 185 11.92 -10.39 -4.49
N SER A 186 10.79 -10.88 -5.02
CA SER A 186 10.76 -12.18 -5.71
C SER A 186 11.36 -12.14 -7.11
N ASP A 187 11.86 -13.29 -7.56
CA ASP A 187 12.41 -13.50 -8.90
C ASP A 187 11.32 -14.03 -9.85
N LEU A 188 10.86 -13.18 -10.76
CA LEU A 188 9.84 -13.50 -11.75
C LEU A 188 10.32 -14.47 -12.85
N SER A 189 11.58 -14.91 -12.81
CA SER A 189 12.11 -15.86 -13.79
C SER A 189 11.38 -17.22 -13.75
N GLY A 190 10.90 -17.66 -12.59
CA GLY A 190 10.06 -18.85 -12.47
C GLY A 190 8.74 -18.69 -13.25
N VAL A 191 8.04 -17.60 -12.99
CA VAL A 191 6.77 -17.23 -13.65
C VAL A 191 6.95 -17.08 -15.15
N ALA A 192 8.03 -16.42 -15.59
CA ALA A 192 8.34 -16.23 -17.00
C ALA A 192 8.55 -17.56 -17.74
N ASN A 193 9.21 -18.52 -17.09
CA ASN A 193 9.42 -19.86 -17.63
C ASN A 193 8.12 -20.65 -17.72
N ALA A 194 7.24 -20.54 -16.73
CA ALA A 194 5.94 -21.23 -16.72
C ALA A 194 5.02 -20.70 -17.84
N LEU A 195 4.95 -19.38 -18.02
CA LEU A 195 4.18 -18.77 -19.11
C LEU A 195 4.73 -19.14 -20.50
N ALA A 196 6.05 -19.11 -20.68
CA ALA A 196 6.67 -19.52 -21.94
C ALA A 196 6.48 -21.02 -22.24
N GLU A 197 6.41 -21.86 -21.20
CA GLU A 197 6.12 -23.29 -21.32
C GLU A 197 4.67 -23.52 -21.76
N GLY A 198 3.70 -22.92 -21.06
CA GLY A 198 2.29 -23.02 -21.42
C GLY A 198 2.02 -22.58 -22.85
N PHE A 199 2.66 -21.50 -23.30
CA PHE A 199 2.54 -21.04 -24.69
C PHE A 199 3.09 -22.04 -25.71
N LEU A 200 4.23 -22.67 -25.42
CA LEU A 200 4.81 -23.68 -26.30
C LEU A 200 3.97 -24.96 -26.34
N GLU A 201 3.40 -25.37 -25.20
CA GLU A 201 2.47 -26.50 -25.11
C GLU A 201 1.20 -26.23 -25.93
N GLN A 202 0.64 -25.02 -25.85
CA GLN A 202 -0.50 -24.59 -26.66
C GLN A 202 -0.16 -24.66 -28.17
N ILE A 203 0.99 -24.13 -28.59
CA ILE A 203 1.43 -24.22 -30.00
C ILE A 203 1.56 -25.68 -30.43
N GLU A 204 2.18 -26.54 -29.63
CA GLU A 204 2.38 -27.94 -29.99
C GLU A 204 1.05 -28.68 -30.13
N ALA A 205 0.11 -28.43 -29.21
CA ALA A 205 -1.24 -29.01 -29.23
C ALA A 205 -2.07 -28.54 -30.43
N GLU A 206 -1.93 -27.29 -30.85
CA GLU A 206 -2.63 -26.71 -32.00
C GLU A 206 -1.94 -26.99 -33.34
N SER A 207 -0.65 -27.37 -33.34
CA SER A 207 0.09 -27.60 -34.57
C SER A 207 -0.24 -28.96 -35.21
N GLU A 208 -0.97 -28.91 -36.33
CA GLU A 208 -1.09 -30.08 -37.24
C GLU A 208 0.15 -30.27 -38.13
N SER A 209 1.13 -29.35 -38.03
CA SER A 209 2.31 -29.29 -38.90
C SER A 209 3.48 -30.11 -38.35
N PHE A 210 3.80 -31.20 -39.05
CA PHE A 210 4.97 -32.05 -38.75
C PHE A 210 6.30 -31.27 -38.71
N GLY A 211 6.40 -30.16 -39.46
CA GLY A 211 7.60 -29.33 -39.50
C GLY A 211 7.82 -28.47 -38.25
N LEU A 212 6.74 -27.95 -37.66
CA LEU A 212 6.79 -27.14 -36.43
C LEU A 212 7.08 -28.00 -35.22
N SER A 213 6.40 -29.15 -35.09
CA SER A 213 6.67 -30.11 -34.01
C SER A 213 8.11 -30.64 -34.05
N ALA A 214 8.67 -30.96 -35.23
CA ALA A 214 10.07 -31.39 -35.35
C ALA A 214 11.07 -30.26 -35.02
N LEU A 215 10.72 -29.00 -35.30
CA LEU A 215 11.55 -27.84 -34.97
C LEU A 215 11.52 -27.56 -33.47
N LEU A 216 10.33 -27.52 -32.87
CA LEU A 216 10.16 -27.37 -31.42
C LEU A 216 10.86 -28.51 -30.69
N GLY A 217 10.66 -29.77 -31.06
CA GLY A 217 11.36 -30.90 -30.42
C GLY A 217 12.90 -30.82 -30.44
N ARG A 218 13.49 -30.02 -31.35
CA ARG A 218 14.94 -29.77 -31.40
C ARG A 218 15.39 -28.49 -30.70
N PHE A 219 14.59 -27.43 -30.73
CA PHE A 219 14.96 -26.09 -30.25
C PHE A 219 14.09 -25.58 -29.10
N GLN A 220 13.20 -26.40 -28.54
CA GLN A 220 12.21 -26.00 -27.52
C GLN A 220 12.86 -25.27 -26.35
N SER A 221 13.98 -25.79 -25.85
CA SER A 221 14.69 -25.14 -24.74
C SER A 221 15.20 -23.75 -25.12
N ASP A 222 15.79 -23.59 -26.30
CA ASP A 222 16.34 -22.30 -26.76
C ASP A 222 15.22 -21.29 -27.00
N VAL A 223 14.11 -21.74 -27.60
CA VAL A 223 12.92 -20.91 -27.84
C VAL A 223 12.26 -20.52 -26.51
N LYS A 224 12.09 -21.47 -25.57
CA LYS A 224 11.56 -21.21 -24.23
C LYS A 224 12.38 -20.16 -23.50
N THR A 225 13.70 -20.31 -23.46
CA THR A 225 14.59 -19.33 -22.83
C THR A 225 14.48 -17.96 -23.50
N LEU A 226 14.43 -17.91 -24.83
CA LEU A 226 14.30 -16.64 -25.55
C LEU A 226 12.96 -15.95 -25.24
N LEU A 227 11.84 -16.68 -25.26
CA LEU A 227 10.53 -16.16 -24.91
C LEU A 227 10.49 -15.68 -23.46
N ALA A 228 10.93 -16.51 -22.51
CA ALA A 228 10.94 -16.16 -21.10
C ALA A 228 11.77 -14.89 -20.83
N GLU A 229 13.00 -14.80 -21.36
CA GLU A 229 13.90 -13.69 -21.04
C GLU A 229 13.62 -12.39 -21.81
N LYS A 230 13.11 -12.48 -23.05
CA LYS A 230 13.02 -11.34 -23.96
C LYS A 230 11.59 -10.85 -24.21
N ASP A 231 10.60 -11.71 -24.02
CA ASP A 231 9.19 -11.39 -24.24
C ASP A 231 8.46 -11.28 -22.90
N VAL A 232 8.46 -12.35 -22.10
CA VAL A 232 7.63 -12.45 -20.89
C VAL A 232 8.19 -11.65 -19.70
N LEU A 233 9.47 -11.83 -19.37
CA LEU A 233 10.06 -11.25 -18.15
C LEU A 233 10.02 -9.71 -18.10
N PRO A 234 10.26 -8.97 -19.21
CA PRO A 234 10.10 -7.52 -19.21
C PRO A 234 8.67 -7.07 -18.85
N ASP A 235 7.66 -7.72 -19.44
CA ASP A 235 6.25 -7.41 -19.25
C ASP A 235 5.77 -7.78 -17.84
N LEU A 236 6.23 -8.92 -17.31
CA LEU A 236 6.00 -9.31 -15.92
C LEU A 236 6.56 -8.28 -14.93
N LYS A 237 7.76 -7.76 -15.18
CA LYS A 237 8.34 -6.70 -14.33
C LYS A 237 7.56 -5.40 -14.42
N GLY A 238 7.05 -5.05 -15.60
CA GLY A 238 6.15 -3.92 -15.79
C GLY A 238 4.85 -4.08 -15.00
N THR A 239 4.26 -5.27 -15.08
CA THR A 239 3.04 -5.65 -14.35
C THR A 239 3.26 -5.60 -12.83
N GLN A 240 4.31 -6.23 -12.32
CA GLN A 240 4.67 -6.17 -10.90
C GLN A 240 4.84 -4.72 -10.42
N ALA A 241 5.53 -3.88 -11.18
CA ALA A 241 5.70 -2.48 -10.82
C ALA A 241 4.36 -1.72 -10.76
N ALA A 242 3.44 -2.00 -11.69
CA ALA A 242 2.10 -1.40 -11.69
C ALA A 242 1.25 -1.86 -10.50
N LEU A 243 1.28 -3.15 -10.16
CA LEU A 243 0.58 -3.72 -9.02
C LEU A 243 1.07 -3.15 -7.69
N LEU A 244 2.40 -3.11 -7.51
CA LEU A 244 3.01 -2.52 -6.33
C LEU A 244 2.65 -1.04 -6.21
N ALA A 245 2.61 -0.30 -7.31
CA ALA A 245 2.19 1.11 -7.30
C ALA A 245 0.72 1.28 -6.92
N ALA A 246 -0.17 0.37 -7.33
CA ALA A 246 -1.58 0.39 -6.96
C ALA A 246 -1.78 0.10 -5.46
N LEU A 247 -1.01 -0.84 -4.91
CA LEU A 247 -1.03 -1.19 -3.47
C LEU A 247 -0.36 -0.13 -2.60
N ASP A 248 0.65 0.57 -3.13
CA ASP A 248 1.40 1.57 -2.40
C ASP A 248 0.92 3.00 -2.70
N SER A 249 -0.26 3.15 -3.33
CA SER A 249 -0.86 4.42 -3.74
C SER A 249 -0.67 5.50 -2.66
N PRO A 250 -0.17 6.70 -3.04
CA PRO A 250 0.30 7.68 -2.08
C PRO A 250 -0.83 8.21 -1.19
N VAL A 251 -0.46 8.46 0.06
CA VAL A 251 -1.16 9.29 1.04
C VAL A 251 -0.80 10.76 0.85
#